data_AF-A0A5J4N533-F1
#
_entry.id   AF-A0A5J4N533-F1
#
_cell.length_a   1.000
_cell.length_b   1.000
_cell.length_c   1.000
_cell.angle_alpha   90.00
_cell.angle_beta   90.00
_cell.angle_gamma   90.00
#
_symmetry.space_group_name_H-M   'P 1'
#
loop_
_entity.id
_entity.type
_entity.pdbx_description
1 polymer ?
#
loop_
_entity_poly.entity_id
_entity_poly.type
_entity_poly.pdbx_seq_one_letter_code
_entity_poly.pdbx_strand_id
1 'polypeptide(L)'
;QLCLFTLTQAAVSFTSSGIGAIPDAVLGKLTNHRHLGVHTEMFSDGIVPLVEVGAITNAYKKLRPGKIVSSFVVGTKKVFDFVDDNPLVGFGGQVDFLRGAALGLDGEGKPIIALPSTTKRGESKIVPHLKLGGGVVTTRAHVHYVVTEFGIAYLFGRNLRQRAHALIQIAHPDHR
;
A
#
# COMPACT_ATOMS: atom_id res chain seq x y z
N GLN A 1 -3.56 -3.33 -19.49
CA GLN A 1 -4.42 -3.40 -18.29
C GLN A 1 -3.82 -2.49 -17.24
N LEU A 2 -4.40 -1.32 -16.96
CA LEU A 2 -3.95 -0.46 -15.86
C LEU A 2 -4.61 -0.97 -14.58
N CYS A 3 -3.90 -1.83 -13.84
CA CYS A 3 -4.22 -2.05 -12.43
C CYS A 3 -3.84 -0.74 -11.72
N LEU A 4 -4.84 0.03 -11.28
CA LEU A 4 -4.60 1.32 -10.65
C LEU A 4 -3.89 1.09 -9.30
N PHE A 5 -2.56 1.19 -9.32
CA PHE A 5 -1.65 1.35 -8.21
C PHE A 5 -1.99 0.55 -6.94
N THR A 6 -1.35 -0.60 -6.77
CA THR A 6 -0.95 -1.07 -5.43
C THR A 6 0.20 -0.18 -4.93
N LEU A 7 -0.08 1.11 -4.73
CA LEU A 7 0.73 1.94 -3.83
C LEU A 7 0.38 1.45 -2.43
N THR A 8 1.07 0.42 -1.96
CA THR A 8 1.38 0.31 -0.54
C THR A 8 2.26 1.51 -0.19
N GLN A 9 1.64 2.69 -0.08
CA GLN A 9 2.22 3.77 0.70
C GLN A 9 2.30 3.22 2.12
N ALA A 10 3.47 2.66 2.44
CA ALA A 10 4.35 3.29 3.40
C ALA A 10 3.69 4.41 4.17
N ALA A 11 3.67 4.32 5.50
CA ALA A 11 3.38 5.44 6.38
C ALA A 11 4.28 6.65 6.03
N VAL A 12 3.92 7.39 4.98
CA VAL A 12 4.45 8.69 4.61
C VAL A 12 3.80 9.62 5.61
N SER A 13 4.63 10.29 6.42
CA SER A 13 4.28 11.35 7.36
C SER A 13 2.87 11.92 7.17
N PHE A 14 1.98 11.62 8.11
CA PHE A 14 0.67 12.25 8.24
C PHE A 14 0.85 13.75 8.48
N THR A 15 0.96 14.53 7.41
CA THR A 15 0.68 15.97 7.46
C THR A 15 -0.77 16.16 7.01
N SER A 16 -1.59 16.68 7.92
CA SER A 16 -3.01 17.01 7.73
C SER A 16 -3.30 17.90 6.51
N SER A 17 -2.28 18.50 5.87
CA SER A 17 -2.43 19.39 4.71
C SER A 17 -2.07 18.77 3.36
N GLY A 18 -1.75 17.47 3.29
CA GLY A 18 -1.28 16.81 2.06
C GLY A 18 -2.06 15.56 1.60
N ILE A 19 -3.10 15.15 2.34
CA ILE A 19 -3.92 13.99 2.01
C ILE A 19 -4.86 14.34 0.85
N GLY A 20 -4.89 13.52 -0.20
CA GLY A 20 -5.90 13.60 -1.27
C GLY A 20 -5.55 14.44 -2.49
N ALA A 21 -4.82 15.57 -2.38
CA ALA A 21 -4.70 16.51 -3.52
C ALA A 21 -4.10 15.89 -4.82
N ILE A 22 -2.99 15.16 -4.73
CA ILE A 22 -2.37 14.52 -5.90
C ILE A 22 -3.14 13.26 -6.31
N PRO A 23 -3.47 12.32 -5.41
CA PRO A 23 -4.28 11.15 -5.76
C PRO A 23 -5.64 11.53 -6.37
N ASP A 24 -6.38 12.48 -5.79
CA ASP A 24 -7.70 12.90 -6.25
C ASP A 24 -7.62 13.58 -7.63
N ALA A 25 -6.56 14.35 -7.91
CA ALA A 25 -6.33 14.92 -9.23
C ALA A 25 -6.09 13.83 -10.31
N VAL A 26 -5.37 12.76 -9.95
CA VAL A 26 -5.19 11.60 -10.83
C VAL A 26 -6.52 10.85 -11.00
N LEU A 27 -7.24 10.58 -9.91
CA LEU A 27 -8.54 9.89 -9.92
C LEU A 27 -9.57 10.65 -10.78
N GLY A 28 -9.57 11.99 -10.74
CA GLY A 28 -10.44 12.83 -11.57
C GLY A 28 -10.24 12.65 -13.09
N LYS A 29 -9.09 12.11 -13.53
CA LYS A 29 -8.83 11.80 -14.95
C LYS A 29 -9.25 10.38 -15.36
N LEU A 30 -9.71 9.56 -14.41
CA LEU A 30 -10.04 8.16 -14.64
C LEU A 30 -11.52 7.90 -14.90
N THR A 31 -12.38 8.92 -14.91
CA THR A 31 -13.84 8.79 -15.11
C THR A 31 -14.23 8.14 -16.45
N ASN A 32 -13.40 8.28 -17.48
CA ASN A 32 -13.59 7.65 -18.78
C ASN A 32 -13.04 6.22 -18.87
N HIS A 33 -12.35 5.73 -17.83
CA HIS A 33 -11.89 4.36 -17.77
C HIS A 33 -13.02 3.45 -17.30
N ARG A 34 -12.88 2.15 -17.56
CA ARG A 34 -13.84 1.12 -17.14
C ARG A 34 -13.09 -0.03 -16.52
N HIS A 35 -13.80 -0.81 -15.71
CA HIS A 35 -13.31 -2.07 -15.14
C HIS A 35 -12.14 -1.92 -14.17
N LEU A 36 -12.03 -0.75 -13.53
CA LEU A 36 -11.03 -0.51 -12.50
C LEU A 36 -11.36 -1.33 -11.24
N GLY A 37 -10.30 -1.74 -10.55
CA GLY A 37 -10.37 -2.38 -9.24
C GLY A 37 -9.65 -1.55 -8.18
N VAL A 38 -10.17 -1.55 -6.96
CA VAL A 38 -9.58 -0.86 -5.82
C VAL A 38 -9.18 -1.88 -4.75
N HIS A 39 -7.89 -1.94 -4.48
CA HIS A 39 -7.30 -2.73 -3.41
C HIS A 39 -6.11 -1.91 -2.85
N THR A 40 -6.40 -1.00 -1.92
CA THR A 40 -5.44 -0.02 -1.34
C THR A 40 -5.48 0.01 0.19
N GLU A 41 -4.37 0.28 0.87
CA GLU A 41 -4.36 0.41 2.35
C GLU A 41 -5.30 1.52 2.85
N MET A 42 -5.41 2.62 2.11
CA MET A 42 -6.28 3.76 2.41
C MET A 42 -6.92 4.30 1.13
N PHE A 43 -8.16 4.76 1.22
CA PHE A 43 -8.78 5.62 0.20
C PHE A 43 -9.52 6.82 0.81
N SER A 44 -9.78 7.81 -0.04
CA SER A 44 -10.47 9.07 0.24
C SER A 44 -11.69 9.27 -0.68
N ASP A 45 -12.34 10.43 -0.56
CA ASP A 45 -13.54 10.80 -1.33
C ASP A 45 -13.39 10.65 -2.85
N GLY A 46 -12.16 10.75 -3.39
CA GLY A 46 -11.89 10.71 -4.83
C GLY A 46 -12.32 9.42 -5.54
N ILE A 47 -12.50 8.30 -4.81
CA ILE A 47 -12.96 7.05 -5.44
C ILE A 47 -14.48 6.99 -5.62
N VAL A 48 -15.25 7.74 -4.82
CA VAL A 48 -16.73 7.65 -4.81
C VAL A 48 -17.32 7.99 -6.19
N PRO A 49 -16.94 9.11 -6.85
CA PRO A 49 -17.43 9.43 -8.19
C PRO A 49 -17.06 8.37 -9.23
N LEU A 50 -15.90 7.72 -9.09
CA LEU A 50 -15.45 6.68 -10.01
C LEU A 50 -16.26 5.38 -9.86
N VAL A 51 -16.77 5.10 -8.67
CA VAL A 51 -17.73 4.00 -8.44
C VAL A 51 -19.09 4.38 -9.06
N GLU A 52 -19.57 5.59 -8.80
CA GLU A 52 -20.86 6.10 -9.29
C GLU A 52 -20.96 6.09 -10.82
N VAL A 53 -19.90 6.48 -11.53
CA VAL A 53 -19.88 6.45 -13.02
C VAL A 53 -19.55 5.07 -13.60
N GLY A 54 -19.42 4.04 -12.76
CA GLY A 54 -19.09 2.67 -13.18
C GLY A 54 -17.67 2.48 -13.71
N ALA A 55 -16.77 3.43 -13.46
CA ALA A 55 -15.35 3.27 -13.79
C ALA A 55 -14.71 2.21 -12.90
N ILE A 56 -15.02 2.22 -11.60
CA ILE A 56 -14.63 1.19 -10.63
C ILE A 56 -15.78 0.19 -10.49
N THR A 57 -15.52 -1.06 -10.85
CA THR A 57 -16.50 -2.16 -10.73
C THR A 57 -15.97 -3.31 -9.89
N ASN A 58 -14.64 -3.42 -9.72
CA ASN A 58 -13.99 -4.54 -9.03
C ASN A 58 -14.30 -5.93 -9.63
N ALA A 59 -14.97 -6.01 -10.79
CA ALA A 59 -15.48 -7.25 -11.36
C ALA A 59 -14.37 -8.23 -11.76
N TYR A 60 -13.20 -7.70 -12.13
CA TYR A 60 -12.06 -8.51 -12.59
C TYR A 60 -11.01 -8.75 -11.50
N LYS A 61 -11.28 -8.37 -10.25
CA LYS A 61 -10.39 -8.72 -9.13
C LYS A 61 -10.50 -10.22 -8.85
N LYS A 62 -9.39 -10.96 -8.84
CA LYS A 62 -9.44 -12.37 -8.38
C LYS A 62 -9.55 -12.48 -6.86
N LEU A 63 -8.97 -11.55 -6.10
CA LEU A 63 -9.12 -11.51 -4.63
C LEU A 63 -10.26 -10.55 -4.26
N ARG A 64 -11.33 -11.10 -3.65
CA ARG A 64 -12.57 -10.39 -3.30
C ARG A 64 -13.19 -9.64 -4.50
N PRO A 65 -13.64 -10.37 -5.54
CA PRO A 65 -14.32 -9.77 -6.70
C PRO A 65 -15.53 -8.94 -6.28
N GLY A 66 -15.77 -7.84 -7.00
CA GLY A 66 -16.87 -6.91 -6.74
C GLY A 66 -16.67 -6.02 -5.52
N LYS A 67 -15.59 -6.20 -4.73
CA LYS A 67 -15.36 -5.40 -3.51
C LYS A 67 -14.23 -4.39 -3.66
N ILE A 68 -14.40 -3.21 -3.09
CA ILE A 68 -13.36 -2.26 -2.72
C ILE A 68 -12.72 -2.78 -1.44
N VAL A 69 -11.39 -2.92 -1.41
CA VAL A 69 -10.68 -3.43 -0.23
C VAL A 69 -9.75 -2.37 0.33
N SER A 70 -9.88 -2.07 1.62
CA SER A 70 -9.05 -1.10 2.32
C SER A 70 -8.76 -1.42 3.79
N SER A 71 -7.74 -0.81 4.40
CA SER A 71 -7.46 -0.97 5.84
C SER A 71 -8.15 0.10 6.67
N PHE A 72 -8.23 1.33 6.15
CA PHE A 72 -8.92 2.45 6.79
C PHE A 72 -9.32 3.51 5.74
N VAL A 73 -10.26 4.38 6.09
CA VAL A 73 -10.79 5.42 5.20
C VAL A 73 -10.56 6.79 5.85
N VAL A 74 -10.16 7.77 5.04
CA VAL A 74 -9.97 9.16 5.47
C VAL A 74 -10.63 10.07 4.45
N GLY A 75 -11.50 10.97 4.90
CA GLY A 75 -12.15 11.91 4.00
C GLY A 75 -13.26 12.70 4.67
N THR A 76 -14.20 13.18 3.86
CA THR A 76 -15.37 13.93 4.34
C THR A 76 -16.54 13.00 4.69
N LYS A 77 -17.64 13.58 5.18
CA LYS A 77 -18.90 12.85 5.41
C LYS A 77 -19.32 12.02 4.17
N LYS A 78 -19.01 12.49 2.96
CA LYS A 78 -19.34 11.78 1.71
C LYS A 78 -18.74 10.37 1.67
N VAL A 79 -17.44 10.21 1.96
CA VAL A 79 -16.82 8.89 1.93
C VAL A 79 -17.29 8.01 3.09
N PHE A 80 -17.58 8.61 4.25
CA PHE A 80 -18.13 7.86 5.38
C PHE A 80 -19.53 7.34 5.10
N ASP A 81 -20.43 8.18 4.57
CA ASP A 81 -21.77 7.77 4.15
C ASP A 81 -21.72 6.70 3.04
N PHE A 82 -20.74 6.78 2.13
CA PHE A 82 -20.55 5.78 1.08
C PHE A 82 -20.12 4.41 1.62
N VAL A 83 -19.34 4.38 2.70
CA VAL A 83 -18.83 3.16 3.32
C VAL A 83 -19.84 2.53 4.27
N ASP A 84 -20.68 3.35 4.89
CA ASP A 84 -21.68 2.94 5.86
C ASP A 84 -22.61 1.86 5.28
N ASP A 85 -22.61 0.68 5.92
CA ASP A 85 -23.32 -0.54 5.51
C ASP A 85 -23.21 -0.92 4.02
N ASN A 86 -22.14 -0.50 3.35
CA ASN A 86 -21.98 -0.77 1.92
C ASN A 86 -21.29 -2.13 1.70
N PRO A 87 -22.00 -3.16 1.17
CA PRO A 87 -21.42 -4.48 0.96
C PRO A 87 -20.32 -4.51 -0.10
N LEU A 88 -20.23 -3.46 -0.94
CA LEU A 88 -19.14 -3.28 -1.89
C LEU A 88 -17.82 -2.94 -1.19
N VAL A 89 -17.82 -2.45 0.05
CA VAL A 89 -16.60 -2.13 0.78
C VAL A 89 -16.26 -3.27 1.74
N GLY A 90 -14.99 -3.66 1.79
CA GLY A 90 -14.50 -4.66 2.72
C GLY A 90 -13.17 -4.26 3.32
N PHE A 91 -13.07 -4.32 4.64
CA PHE A 91 -11.82 -4.01 5.32
C PHE A 91 -10.86 -5.22 5.34
N GLY A 92 -9.56 -4.97 5.20
CA GLY A 92 -8.47 -5.97 5.15
C GLY A 92 -7.19 -5.46 5.81
N GLY A 93 -6.22 -6.34 6.07
CA GLY A 93 -4.95 -5.97 6.73
C GLY A 93 -3.79 -5.76 5.75
N GLN A 94 -2.71 -5.11 6.19
CA GLN A 94 -1.49 -4.87 5.38
C GLN A 94 -0.96 -6.13 4.66
N VAL A 95 -1.12 -7.31 5.28
CA VAL A 95 -0.71 -8.60 4.70
C VAL A 95 -1.56 -8.98 3.47
N ASP A 96 -2.85 -8.65 3.47
CA ASP A 96 -3.75 -8.93 2.34
C ASP A 96 -3.32 -8.14 1.09
N PHE A 97 -2.85 -6.90 1.28
CA PHE A 97 -2.33 -6.06 0.19
C PHE A 97 -1.03 -6.60 -0.39
N LEU A 98 -0.09 -6.99 0.48
CA LEU A 98 1.18 -7.56 0.02
C LEU A 98 0.97 -8.86 -0.74
N ARG A 99 0.07 -9.72 -0.23
CA ARG A 99 -0.30 -10.96 -0.90
C ARG A 99 -1.06 -10.72 -2.20
N GLY A 100 -1.98 -9.75 -2.22
CA GLY A 100 -2.72 -9.34 -3.41
C GLY A 100 -1.81 -8.80 -4.50
N ALA A 101 -0.81 -7.99 -4.14
CA ALA A 101 0.20 -7.49 -5.07
C ALA A 101 1.09 -8.63 -5.61
N ALA A 102 1.54 -9.54 -4.75
CA ALA A 102 2.41 -10.65 -5.16
C ALA A 102 1.69 -11.65 -6.10
N LEU A 103 0.37 -11.80 -5.93
CA LEU A 103 -0.47 -12.71 -6.72
C LEU A 103 -1.22 -11.99 -7.86
N GLY A 104 -0.75 -10.80 -8.26
CA GLY A 104 -1.32 -10.01 -9.36
C GLY A 104 -1.47 -10.82 -10.64
N LEU A 105 -2.53 -10.54 -11.41
CA LEU A 105 -3.00 -11.42 -12.50
C LEU A 105 -2.13 -11.38 -13.73
N ASP A 106 -1.49 -10.24 -13.92
CA ASP A 106 -0.49 -9.95 -14.94
C ASP A 106 0.90 -10.46 -14.53
N GLY A 107 1.09 -10.88 -13.28
CA GLY A 107 2.41 -11.20 -12.72
C GLY A 107 3.30 -9.96 -12.51
N GLU A 108 2.78 -8.75 -12.76
CA GLU A 108 3.55 -7.50 -12.71
C GLU A 108 3.43 -6.78 -11.34
N GLY A 109 2.58 -7.30 -10.47
CA GLY A 109 2.36 -6.74 -9.14
C GLY A 109 3.62 -6.77 -8.27
N LYS A 110 3.99 -5.61 -7.72
CA LYS A 110 5.19 -5.43 -6.89
C LYS A 110 4.79 -4.99 -5.49
N PRO A 111 4.78 -5.90 -4.50
CA PRO A 111 4.54 -5.53 -3.11
C PRO A 111 5.72 -4.70 -2.60
N ILE A 112 5.48 -3.41 -2.35
CA ILE A 112 6.53 -2.46 -1.94
C ILE A 112 6.21 -1.94 -0.55
N ILE A 113 7.12 -2.11 0.39
CA ILE A 113 7.09 -1.45 1.70
C ILE A 113 8.08 -0.30 1.66
N ALA A 114 7.61 0.94 1.60
CA ALA A 114 8.50 2.08 1.76
C ALA A 114 8.51 2.59 3.21
N LEU A 115 9.63 3.14 3.63
CA LEU A 115 9.81 3.76 4.94
C LEU A 115 11.02 4.70 4.87
N PRO A 116 11.06 5.78 5.67
CA PRO A 116 12.31 6.50 5.86
C PRO A 116 13.32 5.57 6.55
N SER A 117 14.59 5.69 6.22
CA SER A 117 15.65 4.86 6.80
C SER A 117 15.85 5.13 8.30
N THR A 118 15.47 6.32 8.76
CA THR A 118 15.55 6.76 10.17
C THR A 118 14.22 7.27 10.72
N THR A 119 14.15 7.36 12.04
CA THR A 119 13.08 8.06 12.77
C THR A 119 13.39 9.56 12.87
N LYS A 120 12.42 10.36 13.34
CA LYS A 120 12.63 11.80 13.62
C LYS A 120 13.72 12.07 14.67
N ARG A 121 14.10 11.05 15.46
CA ARG A 121 15.15 11.12 16.48
C ARG A 121 16.51 10.63 15.95
N GLY A 122 16.60 10.27 14.67
CA GLY A 122 17.80 9.72 14.07
C GLY A 122 17.99 8.21 14.25
N GLU A 123 17.15 7.49 15.01
CA GLU A 123 17.28 6.02 15.15
C GLU A 123 17.01 5.29 13.81
N SER A 124 17.79 4.27 13.47
CA SER A 124 17.55 3.42 12.28
C SER A 124 16.21 2.67 12.37
N LYS A 125 15.46 2.64 11.27
CA LYS A 125 14.30 1.75 11.09
C LYS A 125 14.67 0.37 10.54
N ILE A 126 15.89 0.23 10.03
CA ILE A 126 16.46 -1.06 9.61
C ILE A 126 17.33 -1.57 10.76
N VAL A 127 16.81 -2.57 11.48
CA VAL A 127 17.42 -3.09 12.71
C VAL A 127 17.73 -4.58 12.58
N PRO A 128 18.80 -5.08 13.22
CA PRO A 128 19.13 -6.51 13.20
C PRO A 128 18.10 -7.34 13.98
N HIS A 129 17.49 -6.75 15.01
CA HIS A 129 16.47 -7.38 15.85
C HIS A 129 15.35 -6.39 16.15
N LEU A 130 14.10 -6.86 16.12
CA LEU A 130 12.95 -6.06 16.53
C LEU A 130 13.01 -5.81 18.04
N LYS A 131 12.53 -4.63 18.47
CA LYS A 131 12.40 -4.30 19.90
C LYS A 131 11.51 -5.35 20.58
N LEU A 132 11.86 -5.74 21.81
CA LEU A 132 11.07 -6.70 22.58
C LEU A 132 9.62 -6.18 22.72
N GLY A 133 8.63 -7.02 22.42
CA GLY A 133 7.22 -6.63 22.37
C GLY A 133 6.77 -5.92 21.07
N GLY A 134 7.66 -5.76 20.09
CA GLY A 134 7.31 -5.22 18.78
C GLY A 134 6.39 -6.16 18.00
N GLY A 135 5.21 -5.68 17.62
CA GLY A 135 4.26 -6.43 16.80
C GLY A 135 4.76 -6.64 15.38
N VAL A 136 4.74 -7.88 14.90
CA VAL A 136 5.05 -8.21 13.50
C VAL A 136 3.75 -8.23 12.71
N VAL A 137 3.52 -7.20 11.91
CA VAL A 137 2.34 -7.12 11.03
C VAL A 137 2.61 -7.90 9.74
N THR A 138 3.77 -7.68 9.13
CA THR A 138 4.18 -8.36 7.90
C THR A 138 5.31 -9.34 8.19
N THR A 139 5.05 -10.63 7.95
CA THR A 139 6.06 -11.67 8.15
C THR A 139 7.14 -11.63 7.07
N ARG A 140 8.33 -12.17 7.40
CA ARG A 140 9.47 -12.28 6.47
C ARG A 140 9.14 -12.97 5.15
N ALA A 141 8.11 -13.82 5.10
CA ALA A 141 7.71 -14.58 3.92
C ALA A 141 6.93 -13.71 2.90
N HIS A 142 6.26 -12.65 3.36
CA HIS A 142 5.42 -11.80 2.51
C HIS A 142 6.15 -10.57 1.95
N VAL A 143 7.34 -10.24 2.46
CA VAL A 143 8.07 -9.03 2.03
C VAL A 143 8.79 -9.27 0.70
N HIS A 144 8.48 -8.46 -0.30
CA HIS A 144 9.17 -8.45 -1.60
C HIS A 144 10.13 -7.27 -1.72
N TYR A 145 9.63 -6.05 -1.82
CA TYR A 145 10.45 -4.86 -1.94
C TYR A 145 10.40 -4.03 -0.66
N VAL A 146 11.55 -3.53 -0.23
CA VAL A 146 11.69 -2.50 0.80
C VAL A 146 12.37 -1.28 0.19
N VAL A 147 11.83 -0.09 0.41
CA VAL A 147 12.33 1.15 -0.20
C VAL A 147 12.58 2.21 0.86
N THR A 148 13.74 2.84 0.80
CA THR A 148 14.09 4.03 1.58
C THR A 148 14.56 5.14 0.65
N GLU A 149 14.87 6.31 1.21
CA GLU A 149 15.54 7.41 0.53
C GLU A 149 16.94 7.04 -0.03
N PHE A 150 17.52 5.90 0.39
CA PHE A 150 18.83 5.43 -0.09
C PHE A 150 18.75 4.33 -1.15
N GLY A 151 17.55 3.81 -1.47
CA GLY A 151 17.38 2.86 -2.58
C GLY A 151 16.32 1.80 -2.34
N ILE A 152 16.44 0.71 -3.11
CA ILE A 152 15.45 -0.38 -3.18
C ILE A 152 16.13 -1.71 -2.84
N ALA A 153 15.58 -2.45 -1.87
CA ALA A 153 16.00 -3.80 -1.54
C ALA A 153 14.90 -4.81 -1.90
N TYR A 154 15.23 -5.75 -2.79
CA TYR A 154 14.38 -6.91 -3.07
C TYR A 154 14.76 -8.09 -2.16
N LEU A 155 13.80 -8.70 -1.48
CA LEU A 155 14.01 -9.69 -0.42
C LEU A 155 13.34 -11.05 -0.68
N PHE A 156 12.37 -11.12 -1.59
CA PHE A 156 11.65 -12.36 -1.86
C PHE A 156 12.59 -13.42 -2.46
N GLY A 157 12.49 -14.65 -1.96
CA GLY A 157 13.37 -15.76 -2.34
C GLY A 157 14.82 -15.69 -1.81
N ARG A 158 15.20 -14.62 -1.09
CA ARG A 158 16.57 -14.46 -0.56
C ARG A 158 16.74 -15.09 0.82
N ASN A 159 17.95 -15.60 1.09
CA ASN A 159 18.31 -16.10 2.42
C ASN A 159 18.60 -14.96 3.41
N LEU A 160 18.72 -15.28 4.71
CA LEU A 160 18.89 -14.27 5.76
C LEU A 160 20.10 -13.37 5.54
N ARG A 161 21.25 -13.93 5.13
CA ARG A 161 22.48 -13.17 4.89
C ARG A 161 22.31 -12.19 3.71
N GLN A 162 21.73 -12.65 2.61
CA GLN A 162 21.46 -11.82 1.43
C GLN A 162 20.46 -10.71 1.74
N ARG A 163 19.43 -11.00 2.55
CA ARG A 163 18.45 -10.01 3.00
C ARG A 163 19.08 -8.95 3.88
N ALA A 164 19.87 -9.37 4.87
CA ALA A 164 20.60 -8.46 5.75
C ALA A 164 21.49 -7.52 4.92
N HIS A 165 22.29 -8.07 3.99
CA HIS A 165 23.14 -7.26 3.11
C HIS A 165 22.33 -6.27 2.27
N ALA A 166 21.23 -6.71 1.65
CA ALA A 166 20.37 -5.84 0.84
C ALA A 166 19.73 -4.70 1.65
N LEU A 167 19.31 -5.00 2.88
CA LEU A 167 18.73 -4.01 3.79
C LEU A 167 19.77 -2.99 4.28
N ILE A 168 20.99 -3.42 4.58
CA ILE A 168 22.10 -2.53 4.98
C ILE A 168 22.41 -1.52 3.86
N GLN A 169 22.38 -1.94 2.59
CA GLN A 169 22.65 -1.04 1.46
C GLN A 169 21.63 0.11 1.34
N ILE A 170 20.39 -0.11 1.81
CA ILE A 170 19.34 0.92 1.81
C ILE A 170 19.15 1.58 3.19
N ALA A 171 20.01 1.27 4.17
CA ALA A 171 20.03 1.95 5.44
C ALA A 171 20.77 3.30 5.35
N HIS A 172 20.48 4.18 6.31
CA HIS A 172 21.23 5.43 6.50
C HIS A 172 22.73 5.13 6.61
N PRO A 173 23.62 5.87 5.92
CA PRO A 173 25.06 5.61 5.93
C PRO A 173 25.66 5.48 7.34
N ASP A 174 25.18 6.27 8.29
CA ASP A 174 25.65 6.25 9.69
C ASP A 174 25.28 4.96 10.46
N HIS A 175 24.41 4.10 9.92
CA HIS A 175 23.89 2.89 10.57
C HIS A 175 24.21 1.58 9.82
N ARG A 176 25.16 1.60 8.88
CA ARG A 176 25.51 0.45 8.05
C ARG A 176 26.46 -0.54 8.72
#